data_AF-A0A9W4X7I9-F1
#
_entry.id   AF-A0A9W4X7I9-F1
#
_cell.length_a   1.000
_cell.length_b   1.000
_cell.length_c   1.000
_cell.angle_alpha   90.00
_cell.angle_beta   90.00
_cell.angle_gamma   90.00
#
_symmetry.space_group_name_H-M   'P 1'
#
loop_
_entity.id
_entity.type
_entity.pdbx_description
1 polymer ?
#
loop_
_entity_poly.entity_id
_entity_poly.type
_entity_poly.pdbx_seq_one_letter_code
_entity_poly.pdbx_strand_id
1 'polypeptide(L)' 'ARELIQLRRENHDDFEFVPNNRHEKIWRIISNQLFLNRGFAASLSQYRRKWYSLKYEYKNLK' A
#
# COMPACT_ATOMS: atom_id res chain seq x y z
N ALA A 1 -7.45 -4.69 -5.46
CA ALA A 1 -6.01 -4.97 -5.50
C ALA A 1 -5.28 -4.09 -6.51
N ARG A 2 -5.75 -3.96 -7.76
CA ARG A 2 -5.12 -3.12 -8.80
C ARG A 2 -4.83 -1.68 -8.34
N GLU A 3 -5.81 -0.98 -7.79
CA GLU A 3 -5.60 0.38 -7.24
C GLU A 3 -4.59 0.43 -6.10
N LEU A 4 -4.59 -0.54 -5.18
CA LEU A 4 -3.58 -0.61 -4.12
C LEU A 4 -2.18 -0.73 -4.72
N ILE A 5 -1.99 -1.58 -5.74
CA ILE A 5 -0.71 -1.73 -6.43
C ILE A 5 -0.31 -0.43 -7.14
N GLN A 6 -1.27 0.24 -7.79
CA GLN A 6 -1.05 1.50 -8.49
C GLN A 6 -0.60 2.60 -7.52
N LEU A 7 -1.36 2.85 -6.44
CA LEU A 7 -1.00 3.86 -5.45
C LEU A 7 0.34 3.55 -4.77
N ARG A 8 0.62 2.28 -4.51
CA ARG A 8 1.91 1.86 -3.95
C ARG A 8 3.06 2.08 -4.95
N ARG A 9 2.81 1.97 -6.26
CA ARG A 9 3.78 2.30 -7.32
C ARG A 9 3.97 3.82 -7.46
N GLU A 10 2.91 4.59 -7.36
CA GLU A 10 2.98 6.07 -7.40
C GLU A 10 3.76 6.64 -6.20
N ASN A 11 3.69 5.97 -5.04
CA ASN A 11 4.45 6.31 -3.84
C ASN A 11 5.74 5.46 -3.72
N HIS A 12 6.28 4.93 -4.82
CA HIS A 12 7.44 4.03 -4.77
C HIS A 12 8.66 4.70 -4.12
N ASP A 13 8.98 5.90 -4.56
CA ASP A 13 10.13 6.68 -4.10
C ASP A 13 10.02 6.98 -2.60
N ASP A 14 8.81 7.25 -2.12
CA ASP A 14 8.56 7.44 -0.70
C ASP A 14 8.86 6.19 0.14
N PHE A 15 8.63 4.99 -0.42
CA PHE A 15 8.99 3.74 0.26
C PHE A 15 10.47 3.38 0.12
N GLU A 16 11.17 3.92 -0.87
CA GLU A 16 12.58 3.64 -1.15
C GLU A 16 13.53 4.59 -0.40
N PHE A 17 13.24 5.88 -0.42
CA PHE A 17 14.15 6.92 0.08
C PHE A 17 13.78 7.44 1.48
N VAL A 18 12.55 7.23 1.93
CA VAL A 18 12.12 7.74 3.24
C VAL A 18 12.36 6.69 4.33
N PRO A 19 12.87 7.08 5.52
CA PRO A 19 13.04 6.16 6.64
C PRO A 19 11.73 5.46 7.05
N ASN A 20 11.86 4.21 7.50
CA ASN A 20 10.72 3.35 7.87
C ASN A 20 9.74 3.99 8.86
N ASN A 21 10.21 4.87 9.76
CA ASN A 21 9.37 5.56 10.72
C ASN A 21 8.35 6.53 10.08
N ARG A 22 8.54 6.92 8.81
CA ARG A 22 7.58 7.74 8.06
C ARG A 22 6.69 6.93 7.11
N HIS A 23 6.97 5.63 6.92
CA HIS A 23 6.13 4.75 6.09
C HIS A 23 4.70 4.68 6.60
N GLU A 24 4.47 4.90 7.90
CA GLU A 24 3.12 5.00 8.44
C GLU A 24 2.31 6.15 7.87
N LYS A 25 2.93 7.32 7.69
CA LYS A 25 2.26 8.45 7.06
C LYS A 25 1.92 8.16 5.60
N ILE A 26 2.85 7.54 4.87
CA ILE A 26 2.65 7.15 3.47
C ILE A 26 1.53 6.11 3.33
N TRP A 27 1.52 5.10 4.20
CA TRP A 27 0.43 4.11 4.27
C TRP A 27 -0.93 4.75 4.58
N ARG A 28 -0.95 5.81 5.39
CA ARG A 28 -2.18 6.54 5.73
C ARG A 28 -2.71 7.32 4.52
N ILE A 29 -1.83 7.95 3.76
CA ILE A 29 -2.18 8.64 2.51
C ILE A 29 -2.81 7.65 1.52
N ILE A 30 -2.16 6.50 1.30
CA ILE A 30 -2.68 5.45 0.41
C ILE A 30 -4.04 4.92 0.89
N SER A 31 -4.18 4.66 2.20
CA SER A 31 -5.44 4.18 2.77
C SER A 31 -6.58 5.20 2.58
N ASN A 32 -6.30 6.48 2.74
CA ASN A 32 -7.28 7.54 2.54
C ASN A 32 -7.68 7.66 1.06
N GLN A 33 -6.74 7.56 0.13
CA GLN A 33 -7.03 7.57 -1.31
C GLN A 33 -7.87 6.35 -1.73
N LEU A 34 -7.55 5.17 -1.20
CA LEU A 34 -8.37 3.97 -1.45
C LEU A 34 -9.78 4.10 -0.87
N PHE A 35 -9.92 4.72 0.30
CA PHE A 35 -11.23 5.02 0.88
C PHE A 35 -12.03 5.97 -0.02
N LEU A 36 -11.41 7.07 -0.47
CA LEU A 36 -12.07 8.04 -1.36
C LEU A 36 -12.50 7.39 -2.69
N ASN A 37 -11.66 6.51 -3.26
CA ASN A 37 -11.95 5.88 -4.55
C ASN A 37 -13.00 4.76 -4.46
N ARG A 38 -13.10 4.05 -3.32
CA ARG A 38 -13.96 2.86 -3.18
C ARG A 38 -15.16 3.04 -2.24
N GLY A 39 -15.18 4.12 -1.44
CA GLY A 39 -16.14 4.31 -0.36
C GLY A 39 -16.03 3.29 0.78
N PHE A 40 -15.01 2.41 0.76
CA PHE A 40 -14.84 1.33 1.74
C PHE A 40 -13.64 1.56 2.64
N ALA A 41 -13.88 1.65 3.94
CA ALA A 41 -12.86 1.89 4.96
C ALA A 41 -12.27 0.55 5.45
N ALA A 42 -11.31 0.00 4.72
CA ALA A 42 -10.43 -1.01 5.30
C ALA A 42 -9.40 -0.32 6.22
N SER A 43 -9.00 -1.00 7.29
CA SER A 43 -7.97 -0.48 8.17
C SER A 43 -6.61 -0.45 7.47
N LEU A 44 -5.74 0.46 7.92
CA LEU A 44 -4.37 0.59 7.44
C LEU A 44 -3.59 -0.75 7.55
N SER A 45 -3.85 -1.52 8.60
CA SER A 45 -3.24 -2.85 8.79
C SER A 45 -3.73 -3.87 7.76
N GLN A 46 -5.01 -3.81 7.36
CA GLN A 46 -5.56 -4.66 6.30
C GLN A 46 -4.91 -4.36 4.94
N TYR A 47 -4.75 -3.08 4.58
CA TYR A 47 -4.07 -2.71 3.32
C TYR A 47 -2.61 -3.14 3.30
N ARG A 48 -1.88 -2.94 4.42
CA ARG A 48 -0.50 -3.41 4.56
C ARG A 48 -0.39 -4.92 4.40
N ARG A 49 -1.21 -5.68 5.12
CA ARG A 49 -1.23 -7.15 5.03
C ARG A 49 -1.52 -7.59 3.60
N LYS A 50 -2.48 -6.96 2.92
CA LYS A 50 -2.81 -7.29 1.53
C LYS A 50 -1.64 -7.01 0.60
N TRP A 51 -0.94 -5.88 0.76
CA TRP A 51 0.26 -5.58 -0.03
C TRP A 51 1.37 -6.61 0.17
N TYR A 52 1.65 -7.00 1.42
CA TYR A 52 2.69 -8.00 1.69
C TYR A 52 2.33 -9.38 1.13
N SER A 53 1.06 -9.80 1.20
CA SER A 53 0.57 -11.02 0.55
C SER A 53 0.77 -10.95 -0.97
N LEU A 54 0.39 -9.85 -1.63
CA LEU A 54 0.60 -9.67 -3.07
C LEU A 54 2.09 -9.70 -3.46
N LYS A 55 2.95 -9.04 -2.66
CA LYS A 55 4.41 -9.05 -2.87
C LYS A 55 4.99 -10.44 -2.70
N TYR A 56 4.50 -11.20 -1.71
CA TYR A 56 4.92 -12.57 -1.46
C TYR A 56 4.49 -13.49 -2.61
N GLU A 57 3.22 -13.43 -3.03
CA GLU A 57 2.71 -14.18 -4.17
C GLU A 57 3.51 -13.88 -5.44
N TYR A 58 3.77 -12.61 -5.75
CA TYR A 58 4.60 -12.23 -6.90
C TYR A 58 6.01 -12.81 -6.87
N LYS A 59 6.67 -12.82 -5.70
CA LYS A 59 8.01 -13.41 -5.55
C LYS A 59 8.02 -14.94 -5.69
N ASN A 60 6.90 -15.58 -5.40
CA ASN A 60 6.75 -17.04 -5.44
C ASN A 60 6.10 -17.56 -6.72
N LEU A 61 5.62 -16.67 -7.59
CA LEU A 61 5.30 -16.97 -8.99
C LEU A 61 6.64 -17.16 -9.73
N LYS A 62 7.21 -18.36 -9.58
CA LYS A 62 8.25 -18.88 -10.47
C LYS A 62 7.60 -19.56 -11.66
#